data_AF-A0A9P6N9L2-F1
#
_entry.id   AF-A0A9P6N9L2-F1
#
_cell.length_a   1.000
_cell.length_b   1.000
_cell.length_c   1.000
_cell.angle_alpha   90.00
_cell.angle_beta   90.00
_cell.angle_gamma   90.00
#
_symmetry.space_group_name_H-M   'P 1'
#
loop_
_entity.id
_entity.type
_entity.pdbx_description
1 polymer ?
#
loop_
_entity_poly.entity_id
_entity_poly.type
_entity_poly.pdbx_seq_one_letter_code
_entity_poly.pdbx_strand_id
1 'polypeptide(L)' 'SHLETATLDNGPLEAVKKWLEPLPDCSLPNLNIQCSLLQLLTKMSIDTQSLKLSELGKVILF' A
#
# COMPACT_ATOMS: atom_id res chain seq x y z
N SER A 1 -19.83 -4.63 -15.62
CA SER A 1 -19.14 -4.73 -14.32
C SER A 1 -17.69 -5.06 -14.61
N HIS A 2 -16.82 -4.04 -14.72
CA HIS A 2 -15.44 -4.21 -15.22
C HIS A 2 -14.40 -3.57 -14.28
N LEU A 3 -14.75 -3.37 -13.01
CA LEU A 3 -13.87 -2.76 -12.01
C LEU A 3 -13.30 -3.78 -11.02
N GLU A 4 -13.88 -4.99 -10.93
CA GLU A 4 -13.41 -6.03 -10.00
C GLU A 4 -12.12 -6.71 -10.46
N THR A 5 -11.78 -6.63 -11.75
CA THR A 5 -10.61 -7.33 -12.31
C THR A 5 -9.32 -6.51 -12.23
N ALA A 6 -9.38 -5.19 -11.98
CA ALA A 6 -8.18 -4.35 -11.90
C ALA A 6 -7.57 -4.26 -10.50
N THR A 7 -8.24 -4.78 -9.46
CA THR A 7 -7.95 -4.35 -8.09
C THR A 7 -6.96 -5.23 -7.29
N LEU A 8 -6.76 -6.52 -7.59
CA LEU A 8 -6.12 -7.41 -6.59
C LEU A 8 -5.30 -8.57 -7.19
N ASP A 9 -4.67 -8.41 -8.36
CA ASP A 9 -3.78 -9.47 -8.89
C ASP A 9 -2.49 -9.64 -8.04
N ASN A 10 -2.14 -8.60 -7.30
CA ASN A 10 -0.96 -8.56 -6.44
C ASN A 10 -1.43 -8.38 -5.00
N GLY A 11 -0.98 -9.24 -4.08
CA GLY A 11 -1.52 -9.41 -2.72
C GLY A 11 -1.69 -8.14 -1.87
N PRO A 12 -2.23 -8.26 -0.64
CA PRO A 12 -2.69 -7.12 0.17
C PRO A 12 -1.65 -6.00 0.37
N LEU A 13 -0.36 -6.32 0.40
CA LEU A 13 0.72 -5.34 0.54
C LEU A 13 0.90 -4.46 -0.70
N GLU A 14 0.68 -5.00 -1.90
CA GLU A 14 0.76 -4.21 -3.13
C GLU A 14 -0.45 -3.27 -3.26
N ALA A 15 -1.63 -3.72 -2.80
CA ALA A 15 -2.76 -2.82 -2.68
C ALA A 15 -2.42 -1.65 -1.75
N VAL A 16 -1.92 -1.93 -0.53
CA VAL A 16 -1.53 -0.87 0.42
C VAL A 16 -0.46 0.06 -0.16
N LYS A 17 0.51 -0.47 -0.92
CA LYS A 17 1.49 0.33 -1.66
C LYS A 17 0.80 1.34 -2.59
N LYS A 18 -0.09 0.88 -3.47
CA LYS A 18 -0.80 1.76 -4.42
C LYS A 18 -1.61 2.86 -3.73
N TRP A 19 -2.13 2.59 -2.54
CA TRP A 19 -2.84 3.59 -1.74
C TRP A 19 -1.92 4.61 -1.07
N LEU A 20 -0.65 4.27 -0.82
CA LEU A 20 0.34 5.12 -0.17
C LEU A 20 1.29 5.82 -1.16
N GLU A 21 1.37 5.34 -2.41
CA GLU A 21 2.16 5.97 -3.47
C GLU A 21 1.66 7.40 -3.75
N PRO A 22 2.58 8.34 -4.07
CA PRO A 22 2.19 9.68 -4.46
C PRO A 22 1.33 9.64 -5.72
N LEU A 23 0.30 10.48 -5.73
CA LEU A 23 -0.55 10.70 -6.90
C LEU A 23 0.27 11.29 -8.05
N PRO A 24 -0.18 11.18 -9.31
CA PRO A 24 0.50 11.78 -10.47
C PRO A 24 0.67 13.31 -10.34
N ASP A 25 -0.10 13.94 -9.47
CA ASP A 25 -0.01 15.37 -9.12
C ASP A 25 0.95 15.64 -7.94
N CYS A 26 1.82 14.69 -7.60
CA CYS A 26 2.75 14.71 -6.46
C CYS A 26 2.09 14.84 -5.07
N SER A 27 0.77 14.88 -5.01
CA SER A 27 0.02 14.91 -3.75
C SER A 27 0.04 13.55 -3.07
N LEU A 28 0.11 13.55 -1.75
CA LEU A 28 -0.05 12.34 -0.95
C LEU A 28 -1.53 12.04 -0.68
N PRO A 29 -1.89 10.76 -0.44
CA PRO A 29 -3.23 10.40 0.02
C PRO A 29 -3.58 11.12 1.33
N ASN A 30 -4.88 11.23 1.65
CA ASN A 30 -5.34 11.88 2.88
C ASN A 30 -4.67 11.27 4.13
N LEU A 31 -4.24 12.12 5.08
CA LEU A 31 -3.58 11.69 6.32
C LEU A 31 -4.37 10.64 7.11
N ASN A 32 -5.70 10.71 7.11
CA ASN A 32 -6.53 9.71 7.79
C ASN A 32 -6.38 8.32 7.17
N ILE A 33 -6.25 8.25 5.84
CA ILE A 33 -6.05 7.00 5.10
C ILE A 33 -4.65 6.47 5.38
N GLN A 34 -3.63 7.34 5.33
CA GLN A 34 -2.25 6.97 5.68
C GLN A 34 -2.17 6.38 7.08
N CYS A 35 -2.69 7.07 8.09
CA CYS A 35 -2.70 6.57 9.47
C CYS A 35 -3.43 5.24 9.61
N SER A 36 -4.59 5.08 8.98
CA SER A 36 -5.39 3.85 9.06
C SER A 36 -4.64 2.66 8.43
N LEU A 37 -4.01 2.85 7.27
CA LEU A 37 -3.24 1.81 6.58
C LEU A 37 -1.96 1.46 7.33
N LEU A 38 -1.23 2.45 7.85
CA LEU A 38 -0.02 2.21 8.65
C LEU A 38 -0.35 1.47 9.95
N GLN A 39 -1.45 1.83 10.62
CA GLN A 39 -1.93 1.10 11.80
C GLN A 39 -2.39 -0.33 11.50
N LEU A 40 -2.89 -0.58 10.28
CA LEU A 40 -3.22 -1.93 9.84
C LEU A 40 -1.94 -2.75 9.60
N LEU A 41 -0.95 -2.16 8.92
CA LEU A 41 0.34 -2.80 8.66
C LEU A 41 1.08 -3.20 9.95
N THR A 42 1.03 -2.38 11.00
CA THR A 42 1.67 -2.71 12.30
C THR A 42 1.00 -3.87 13.03
N LYS A 43 -0.25 -4.20 12.69
CA LYS A 43 -0.99 -5.34 13.26
C LYS A 43 -0.81 -6.63 12.44
N MET A 44 -0.27 -6.54 11.23
CA MET A 44 -0.04 -7.69 10.38
C MET A 44 1.36 -8.27 10.62
N SER A 45 1.44 -9.59 10.76
CA SER A 45 2.72 -10.30 10.76
C SER A 45 3.27 -10.38 9.34
N ILE A 46 3.95 -9.33 8.90
CA ILE A 46 4.53 -9.22 7.55
C ILE A 46 5.97 -9.72 7.59
N ASP A 47 6.29 -10.75 6.81
CA ASP A 47 7.67 -11.22 6.68
C ASP A 47 8.50 -10.27 5.78
N THR A 48 9.81 -10.25 6.03
CA THR A 48 10.77 -9.45 5.27
C THR A 48 10.75 -9.77 3.77
N GLN A 49 10.52 -11.02 3.37
CA GLN A 49 10.41 -11.41 1.96
C GLN A 49 9.18 -10.77 1.30
N SER A 50 8.03 -10.78 1.97
CA SER A 50 6.79 -10.17 1.47
C SER A 50 6.91 -8.65 1.35
N LEU A 51 7.60 -8.01 2.30
CA LEU A 51 7.87 -6.57 2.24
C LEU A 51 8.80 -6.20 1.06
N LYS A 52 9.80 -7.05 0.76
CA LYS A 52 10.68 -6.87 -0.39
C LYS A 52 9.95 -7.07 -1.72
N LEU A 53 9.12 -8.11 -1.83
CA LEU A 53 8.38 -8.43 -3.06
C LEU A 53 7.35 -7.35 -3.42
N SER A 54 6.67 -6.78 -2.42
CA SER A 54 5.71 -5.68 -2.62
C SER A 54 6.37 -4.32 -2.79
N GLU A 55 7.68 -4.19 -2.52
CA GLU A 55 8.43 -2.92 -2.47
C GLU A 55 7.86 -1.85 -1.53
N LEU A 56 6.87 -2.21 -0.69
CA LEU A 56 6.15 -1.31 0.19
C LEU A 56 7.08 -0.54 1.14
N GLY A 57 8.19 -1.15 1.56
CA GLY A 57 9.18 -0.50 2.41
C GLY A 57 9.79 0.78 1.81
N LYS A 58 9.88 0.89 0.48
CA LYS A 58 10.39 2.11 -0.18
C LYS A 58 9.39 3.26 -0.08
N VAL A 59 8.10 2.95 -0.19
CA VAL A 59 7.02 3.94 -0.15
C VAL A 59 6.81 4.48 1.27
N ILE A 60 7.02 3.66 2.31
CA ILE A 60 6.90 4.08 3.71
C ILE A 60 8.12 4.91 4.17
N LEU A 61 9.29 4.72 3.58
CA LEU A 61 10.51 5.47 3.95
C LEU A 61 10.55 6.88 3.36
N PHE A 62 9.77 7.15 2.31
CA PHE A 62 9.69 8.44 1.61
C PHE A 62 8.99 9.50 2.48
#